data_AF-A0A934VFD5-F1
#
_entry.id   AF-A0A934VFD5-F1
#
_cell.length_a   1.000
_cell.length_b   1.000
_cell.length_c   1.000
_cell.angle_alpha   90.00
_cell.angle_beta   90.00
_cell.angle_gamma   90.00
#
_symmetry.space_group_name_H-M   'P 1'
#
loop_
_entity.id
_entity.type
_entity.pdbx_description
1 polymer ?
#
loop_
_entity_poly.entity_id
_entity_poly.type
_entity_poly.pdbx_seq_one_letter_code
_entity_poly.pdbx_strand_id
1 'polypeptide(L)'
;MVICRGLWLVRGNPEWFLGGVHLRFTEQELAILAEMVTLAASVASWNHKPGSDAGVSAYEAVESKVLEKAKLAGQGDAVEWDEEKRRYQLKIDPNEQTFFQECYDEFRNESFWEELVIRLADRGLIREIGLEAWNRLSEEERRKRTAETEKVLWKEFGQNGIEKLAVIFPSDEG
;
A
#
# COMPACT_ATOMS: atom_id res chain seq x y z
N MET A 1 -8.47 -18.37 71.42
CA MET A 1 -9.49 -17.42 70.91
C MET A 1 -8.75 -16.47 69.96
N VAL A 2 -8.72 -16.75 68.65
CA VAL A 2 -9.68 -16.23 67.63
C VAL A 2 -9.49 -14.70 67.52
N ILE A 3 -9.12 -13.99 66.43
CA ILE A 3 -9.07 -14.12 64.94
C ILE A 3 -8.23 -12.87 64.48
N CYS A 4 -7.20 -12.95 63.63
CA CYS A 4 -7.17 -12.83 62.15
C CYS A 4 -7.40 -11.43 61.50
N ARG A 5 -6.60 -11.16 60.44
CA ARG A 5 -6.65 -10.12 59.36
C ARG A 5 -5.98 -8.75 59.64
N GLY A 6 -5.18 -8.18 58.75
CA GLY A 6 -4.87 -8.51 57.36
C GLY A 6 -3.57 -7.86 56.88
N LEU A 7 -2.81 -8.68 56.17
CA LEU A 7 -1.56 -8.41 55.48
C LEU A 7 -1.91 -7.85 54.09
N TRP A 8 -1.58 -6.59 53.79
CA TRP A 8 -1.59 -6.08 52.41
C TRP A 8 -0.16 -6.04 51.88
N LEU A 9 0.26 -7.19 51.35
CA LEU A 9 1.35 -7.28 50.38
C LEU A 9 0.82 -6.73 49.06
N VAL A 10 1.25 -5.53 48.65
CA VAL A 10 1.16 -5.12 47.25
C VAL A 10 2.25 -5.88 46.51
N ARG A 11 1.96 -7.12 46.10
CA ARG A 11 2.73 -7.80 45.06
C ARG A 11 2.36 -7.15 43.73
N GLY A 12 3.18 -6.21 43.29
CA GLY A 12 3.23 -5.84 41.88
C GLY A 12 3.58 -7.08 41.07
N ASN A 13 2.70 -7.44 40.15
CA ASN A 13 2.81 -8.59 39.25
C ASN A 13 3.59 -8.14 38.00
N PRO A 14 4.83 -8.61 37.73
CA PRO A 14 5.57 -8.21 36.54
C PRO A 14 5.51 -9.27 35.44
N GLU A 15 4.34 -9.85 35.18
CA GLU A 15 4.17 -10.83 34.09
C GLU A 15 2.95 -10.51 33.24
N TRP A 16 3.05 -9.50 32.37
CA TRP A 16 2.08 -9.29 31.30
C TRP A 16 2.78 -8.90 29.99
N PHE A 17 2.80 -9.88 29.08
CA PHE A 17 3.04 -9.83 27.62
C PHE A 17 4.49 -9.79 27.10
N LEU A 18 5.21 -10.90 27.28
CA LEU A 18 6.07 -11.45 26.22
C LEU A 18 5.36 -12.66 25.58
N GLY A 19 4.13 -12.45 25.12
CA GLY A 19 3.43 -13.45 24.32
C GLY A 19 4.01 -13.47 22.91
N GLY A 20 5.10 -14.20 22.70
CA GLY A 20 5.66 -14.42 21.37
C GLY A 20 4.77 -15.37 20.56
N VAL A 21 4.28 -14.91 19.41
CA VAL A 21 3.60 -15.80 18.46
C VAL A 21 4.66 -16.66 17.77
N HIS A 22 4.52 -17.98 17.87
CA HIS A 22 5.41 -18.92 17.18
C HIS A 22 4.67 -19.49 15.97
N LEU A 23 5.07 -19.05 14.78
CA LEU A 23 4.64 -19.62 13.51
C LEU A 23 5.78 -20.46 12.95
N ARG A 24 5.44 -21.61 12.35
CA ARG A 24 6.40 -22.44 11.62
C ARG A 24 6.07 -22.34 10.15
N PHE A 25 7.06 -21.98 9.35
CA PHE A 25 6.98 -21.92 7.90
C PHE A 25 7.98 -22.91 7.32
N THR A 26 7.60 -23.52 6.21
CA THR A 26 8.56 -24.12 5.28
C THR A 26 9.41 -23.02 4.62
N GLU A 27 10.52 -23.39 3.99
CA GLU A 27 11.34 -22.43 3.23
C GLU A 27 10.50 -21.74 2.15
N GLN A 28 9.66 -22.49 1.43
CA GLN A 28 8.80 -21.94 0.40
C GLN A 28 7.77 -20.94 0.96
N GLU A 29 7.10 -21.26 2.07
CA GLU A 29 6.14 -20.35 2.70
C GLU A 29 6.83 -19.09 3.23
N LEU A 30 8.08 -19.19 3.71
CA LEU A 30 8.85 -18.04 4.16
C LEU A 30 9.26 -17.12 3.00
N ALA A 31 9.57 -17.68 1.83
CA ALA A 31 9.81 -16.89 0.60
C ALA A 31 8.55 -16.12 0.20
N ILE A 32 7.41 -16.80 0.15
CA ILE A 32 6.12 -16.18 -0.18
C ILE A 32 5.78 -15.08 0.84
N LEU A 33 6.00 -15.34 2.14
CA LEU A 33 5.77 -14.33 3.17
C LEU A 33 6.68 -13.11 2.99
N ALA A 34 7.95 -13.32 2.63
CA ALA A 34 8.90 -12.25 2.34
C ALA A 34 8.42 -11.38 1.17
N GLU A 35 7.96 -11.99 0.07
CA GLU A 35 7.35 -11.27 -1.06
C GLU A 35 6.10 -10.48 -0.63
N MET A 36 5.20 -11.10 0.14
CA MET A 36 3.96 -10.47 0.61
C MET A 36 4.22 -9.24 1.48
N VAL A 37 5.14 -9.34 2.46
CA VAL A 37 5.45 -8.19 3.33
C VAL A 37 6.22 -7.10 2.60
N THR A 38 7.04 -7.47 1.61
CA THR A 38 7.74 -6.51 0.74
C THR A 38 6.76 -5.74 -0.11
N LEU A 39 5.77 -6.42 -0.71
CA LEU A 39 4.68 -5.77 -1.46
C LEU A 39 3.90 -4.81 -0.55
N ALA A 40 3.52 -5.24 0.65
CA ALA A 40 2.78 -4.43 1.60
C ALA A 40 3.56 -3.18 2.05
N ALA A 41 4.86 -3.32 2.37
CA ALA A 41 5.72 -2.21 2.74
C ALA A 41 5.94 -1.25 1.56
N SER A 42 6.11 -1.78 0.35
CA SER A 42 6.23 -0.99 -0.87
C SER A 42 5.00 -0.13 -1.12
N VAL A 43 3.78 -0.68 -1.00
CA VAL A 43 2.53 0.08 -1.10
C VAL A 43 2.40 1.10 0.04
N ALA A 44 2.74 0.72 1.27
CA ALA A 44 2.68 1.63 2.43
C ALA A 44 3.60 2.85 2.26
N SER A 45 4.76 2.68 1.62
CA SER A 45 5.74 3.77 1.41
C SER A 45 5.21 4.96 0.59
N TRP A 46 4.15 4.77 -0.20
CA TRP A 46 3.47 5.85 -0.94
C TRP A 46 2.51 6.69 -0.09
N ASN A 47 2.31 6.34 1.17
CA ASN A 47 1.42 7.09 2.04
C ASN A 47 2.09 8.37 2.56
N HIS A 48 1.99 9.45 1.79
CA HIS A 48 2.54 10.76 2.13
C HIS A 48 1.59 11.65 2.96
N LYS A 49 0.51 11.09 3.54
CA LYS A 49 -0.41 11.87 4.37
C LYS A 49 0.30 12.33 5.66
N PRO A 50 0.08 13.57 6.13
CA PRO A 50 0.64 14.01 7.40
C PRO A 50 0.31 13.04 8.54
N GLY A 51 1.34 12.60 9.27
CA GLY A 51 1.22 11.67 10.39
C GLY A 51 1.21 10.18 10.02
N SER A 52 1.46 9.80 8.77
CA SER A 52 1.57 8.40 8.34
C SER A 52 2.88 7.71 8.76
N ASP A 53 3.91 8.48 9.11
CA ASP A 53 5.29 8.01 9.32
C ASP A 53 5.39 6.82 10.29
N ALA A 54 4.65 6.88 11.40
CA ALA A 54 4.63 5.80 12.40
C ALA A 54 4.03 4.50 11.85
N GLY A 55 3.01 4.60 11.00
CA GLY A 55 2.39 3.46 10.33
C GLY A 55 3.31 2.86 9.27
N VAL A 56 3.93 3.70 8.44
CA VAL A 56 4.91 3.27 7.42
C VAL A 56 6.07 2.56 8.09
N SER A 57 6.66 3.16 9.13
CA SER A 57 7.77 2.57 9.89
C SER A 57 7.40 1.23 10.52
N ALA A 58 6.15 1.06 10.96
CA ALA A 58 5.68 -0.21 11.52
C ALA A 58 5.63 -1.33 10.47
N TYR A 59 5.22 -1.03 9.23
CA TYR A 59 5.24 -1.97 8.12
C TYR A 59 6.69 -2.36 7.76
N GLU A 60 7.57 -1.38 7.61
CA GLU A 60 9.00 -1.59 7.28
C GLU A 60 9.73 -2.39 8.38
N ALA A 61 9.38 -2.19 9.65
CA ALA A 61 9.95 -2.95 10.76
C ALA A 61 9.53 -4.42 10.77
N VAL A 62 8.32 -4.75 10.32
CA VAL A 62 7.87 -6.14 10.16
C VAL A 62 8.53 -6.78 8.95
N GLU A 63 8.56 -6.10 7.82
CA GLU A 63 9.27 -6.53 6.60
C GLU A 63 10.73 -6.87 6.93
N SER A 64 11.47 -5.94 7.55
CA SER A 64 12.88 -6.14 7.90
C SER A 64 13.11 -7.40 8.75
N LYS A 65 12.24 -7.65 9.73
CA LYS A 65 12.32 -8.87 10.57
C LYS A 65 12.09 -10.14 9.76
N VAL A 66 11.14 -10.13 8.84
CA VAL A 66 10.84 -11.30 7.98
C VAL A 66 12.01 -11.55 7.01
N LEU A 67 12.53 -10.51 6.37
CA LEU A 67 13.65 -10.63 5.43
C LEU A 67 14.94 -11.10 6.11
N GLU A 68 15.21 -10.64 7.33
CA GLU A 68 16.32 -11.15 8.14
C GLU A 68 16.17 -12.66 8.43
N LYS A 69 14.96 -13.13 8.75
CA LYS A 69 14.68 -14.56 8.97
C LYS A 69 14.81 -15.37 7.68
N ALA A 70 14.30 -14.86 6.56
CA ALA A 70 14.44 -15.47 5.24
C ALA A 70 15.91 -15.66 4.87
N LYS A 71 16.74 -14.64 5.07
CA LYS A 71 18.20 -14.69 4.85
C LYS A 71 18.87 -15.79 5.67
N LEU A 72 18.50 -15.95 6.94
CA LEU A 72 19.03 -17.00 7.83
C LEU A 72 18.53 -18.41 7.47
N ALA A 73 17.38 -18.52 6.81
CA ALA A 73 16.72 -19.79 6.45
C ALA A 73 17.09 -20.29 5.04
N GLY A 74 18.21 -19.82 4.47
CA GLY A 74 18.71 -20.30 3.17
C GLY A 74 18.34 -19.45 1.96
N GLN A 75 17.63 -18.33 2.14
CA GLN A 75 17.28 -17.40 1.05
C GLN A 75 18.22 -16.19 0.98
N GLY A 76 19.46 -16.34 1.45
CA GLY A 76 20.40 -15.23 1.55
C GLY A 76 20.76 -14.58 0.22
N ASP A 77 20.63 -15.30 -0.89
CA ASP A 77 20.89 -14.76 -2.22
C ASP A 77 19.76 -13.85 -2.72
N ALA A 78 18.54 -14.00 -2.22
CA ALA A 78 17.37 -13.20 -2.61
C ALA A 78 17.18 -11.93 -1.77
N VAL A 79 17.94 -11.76 -0.67
CA VAL A 79 17.83 -10.61 0.24
C VAL A 79 19.13 -9.81 0.25
N GLU A 80 19.03 -8.51 0.03
CA GLU A 80 20.17 -7.58 0.12
C GLU A 80 19.94 -6.50 1.17
N TRP A 81 21.03 -5.85 1.56
CA TRP A 81 20.99 -4.68 2.43
C TRP A 81 21.02 -3.41 1.57
N ASP A 82 19.98 -2.59 1.68
CA ASP A 82 19.91 -1.28 1.07
C ASP A 82 20.58 -0.26 2.01
N GLU A 83 21.74 0.26 1.61
CA GLU A 83 22.52 1.24 2.40
C GLU A 83 21.85 2.61 2.47
N GLU A 84 21.08 3.00 1.45
CA GLU A 84 20.40 4.30 1.40
C GLU A 84 19.22 4.31 2.38
N LYS A 85 18.41 3.25 2.33
CA LYS A 85 17.26 3.08 3.21
C LYS A 85 17.62 2.46 4.57
N ARG A 86 18.87 2.00 4.73
CA ARG A 86 19.39 1.29 5.93
C ARG A 86 18.49 0.14 6.38
N ARG A 87 18.03 -0.68 5.43
CA ARG A 87 17.13 -1.82 5.68
C ARG A 87 17.39 -2.98 4.73
N TYR A 88 16.85 -4.15 5.07
CA TYR A 88 16.83 -5.28 4.13
C TYR A 88 15.75 -5.07 3.06
N GLN A 89 16.04 -5.51 1.84
CA GLN A 89 15.08 -5.58 0.74
C GLN A 89 15.28 -6.86 -0.06
N LEU A 90 14.26 -7.29 -0.80
CA LEU A 90 14.43 -8.33 -1.80
C LEU A 90 15.27 -7.80 -2.95
N LYS A 91 16.19 -8.62 -3.45
CA LYS A 91 16.92 -8.31 -4.67
C LYS A 91 15.94 -8.24 -5.83
N ILE A 92 16.06 -7.17 -6.60
CA ILE A 92 15.35 -7.00 -7.85
C ILE A 92 16.33 -7.30 -8.97
N ASP A 93 16.16 -8.45 -9.65
CA ASP A 93 16.88 -8.70 -10.91
C ASP A 93 16.10 -8.01 -12.04
N PRO A 94 16.71 -7.08 -12.79
CA PRO A 94 16.04 -6.44 -13.92
C PRO A 94 15.75 -7.40 -15.09
N ASN A 95 16.38 -8.58 -15.13
CA ASN A 95 16.17 -9.59 -16.18
C ASN A 95 15.15 -10.67 -15.77
N GLU A 96 14.75 -10.72 -14.51
CA GLU A 96 13.74 -11.65 -14.02
C GLU A 96 12.58 -10.86 -13.41
N GLN A 97 11.38 -11.05 -13.94
CA GLN A 97 10.18 -10.50 -13.33
C GLN A 97 9.62 -11.55 -12.37
N THR A 98 9.78 -11.31 -11.08
CA THR A 98 9.15 -12.12 -10.04
C THR A 98 7.67 -11.77 -9.93
N PHE A 99 6.86 -12.72 -9.43
CA PHE A 99 5.42 -12.51 -9.29
C PHE A 99 5.06 -11.30 -8.41
N PHE A 100 5.85 -10.99 -7.38
CA PHE A 100 5.61 -9.81 -6.55
C PHE A 100 5.85 -8.50 -7.32
N GLN A 101 6.84 -8.46 -8.22
CA GLN A 101 7.10 -7.30 -9.07
C GLN A 101 5.96 -7.11 -10.08
N GLU A 102 5.49 -8.20 -10.71
CA GLU A 102 4.32 -8.16 -11.59
C GLU A 102 3.09 -7.60 -10.85
N CYS A 103 2.81 -8.10 -9.65
CA CYS A 103 1.70 -7.63 -8.84
C CYS A 103 1.81 -6.14 -8.48
N TYR A 104 3.02 -5.68 -8.14
CA TYR A 104 3.25 -4.28 -7.79
C TYR A 104 3.13 -3.35 -8.99
N ASP A 105 3.69 -3.75 -10.14
CA ASP A 105 3.63 -2.97 -11.38
C ASP A 105 2.19 -2.90 -11.91
N GLU A 106 1.47 -4.02 -11.91
CA GLU A 106 0.07 -4.07 -12.32
C GLU A 106 -0.81 -3.24 -11.40
N PHE A 107 -0.62 -3.34 -10.08
CA PHE A 107 -1.33 -2.50 -9.11
C PHE A 107 -1.15 -1.01 -9.41
N ARG A 108 0.09 -0.58 -9.69
CA ARG A 108 0.38 0.83 -10.02
C ARG A 108 -0.26 1.25 -11.33
N ASN A 109 -0.20 0.39 -12.35
CA ASN A 109 -0.76 0.65 -13.67
C ASN A 109 -2.29 0.76 -13.62
N GLU A 110 -2.96 -0.25 -13.07
CA GLU A 110 -4.42 -0.29 -12.96
C GLU A 110 -4.95 0.86 -12.09
N SER A 111 -4.32 1.13 -10.94
CA SER A 111 -4.71 2.25 -10.07
C SER A 111 -4.59 3.60 -10.78
N PHE A 112 -3.55 3.78 -11.60
CA PHE A 112 -3.36 5.00 -12.36
C PHE A 112 -4.47 5.20 -13.40
N TRP A 113 -4.75 4.17 -14.21
CA TRP A 113 -5.75 4.27 -15.27
C TRP A 113 -7.16 4.43 -14.71
N GLU A 114 -7.50 3.70 -13.65
CA GLU A 114 -8.80 3.82 -12.97
C GLU A 114 -9.03 5.23 -12.44
N GLU A 115 -8.09 5.77 -11.66
CA GLU A 115 -8.19 7.13 -11.11
C GLU A 115 -8.23 8.20 -12.20
N LEU A 116 -7.45 8.04 -13.27
CA LEU A 116 -7.44 8.98 -14.39
C LEU A 116 -8.82 9.02 -15.07
N VAL A 117 -9.40 7.86 -15.37
CA VAL A 117 -10.71 7.75 -16.02
C VAL A 117 -11.81 8.38 -15.16
N ILE A 118 -11.88 8.01 -13.87
CA ILE A 118 -12.89 8.52 -12.95
C ILE A 118 -12.79 10.05 -12.86
N ARG A 119 -11.60 10.59 -12.61
CA ARG A 119 -11.42 12.05 -12.45
C ARG A 119 -11.72 12.84 -13.71
N LEU A 120 -11.44 12.28 -14.88
CA LEU A 120 -11.77 12.91 -16.16
C LEU A 120 -13.28 12.91 -16.43
N ALA A 121 -13.96 11.81 -16.11
CA ALA A 121 -15.42 11.73 -16.22
C ALA A 121 -16.11 12.68 -15.25
N ASP A 122 -15.68 12.72 -13.99
CA ASP A 122 -16.15 13.66 -12.96
C ASP A 122 -15.94 15.10 -13.42
N ARG A 123 -14.74 15.45 -13.90
CA ARG A 123 -14.43 16.78 -14.43
C ARG A 123 -15.35 17.13 -15.61
N GLY A 124 -15.64 16.17 -16.47
CA GLY A 124 -16.59 16.32 -17.57
C GLY A 124 -17.98 16.67 -17.06
N LEU A 125 -18.50 15.89 -16.10
CA LEU A 125 -19.83 16.12 -15.53
C LEU A 125 -19.89 17.46 -14.79
N ILE A 126 -18.87 17.83 -14.01
CA ILE A 126 -18.78 19.13 -13.32
C ILE A 126 -18.87 20.29 -14.31
N ARG A 127 -18.25 20.19 -15.49
CA ARG A 127 -18.36 21.22 -16.53
C ARG A 127 -19.76 21.33 -17.11
N GLU A 128 -20.52 20.23 -17.14
CA GLU A 128 -21.88 20.19 -17.65
C GLU A 128 -22.91 20.73 -16.64
N ILE A 129 -22.86 20.26 -15.39
CA ILE A 129 -23.90 20.56 -14.38
C ILE A 129 -23.49 21.65 -13.38
N GLY A 130 -22.21 22.03 -13.36
CA GLY A 130 -21.63 22.94 -12.38
C GLY A 130 -21.26 22.27 -11.05
N LEU A 131 -20.28 22.85 -10.36
CA LEU A 131 -19.72 22.30 -9.11
C LEU A 131 -20.76 22.20 -7.98
N GLU A 132 -21.67 23.18 -7.86
CA GLU A 132 -22.70 23.13 -6.81
C GLU A 132 -23.67 21.95 -6.99
N ALA A 133 -24.09 21.67 -8.23
CA ALA A 133 -24.98 20.56 -8.51
C ALA A 133 -24.25 19.23 -8.29
N TRP A 134 -22.99 19.13 -8.71
CA TRP A 134 -22.13 17.98 -8.44
C TRP A 134 -22.00 17.65 -6.95
N ASN A 135 -21.79 18.66 -6.12
CA ASN A 135 -21.65 18.49 -4.67
C ASN A 135 -22.93 18.02 -3.98
N ARG A 136 -24.09 18.15 -4.63
CA ARG A 136 -25.39 17.65 -4.12
C ARG A 136 -25.67 16.20 -4.52
N LEU A 137 -24.95 15.65 -5.50
CA LEU A 137 -25.12 14.25 -5.92
C LEU A 137 -24.47 13.29 -4.92
N SER A 138 -25.12 12.15 -4.69
CA SER A 138 -24.50 11.03 -3.99
C SER A 138 -23.41 10.37 -4.84
N GLU A 139 -22.55 9.56 -4.22
CA GLU A 139 -21.53 8.79 -4.95
C GLU A 139 -22.15 7.84 -5.98
N GLU A 140 -23.25 7.18 -5.64
CA GLU A 140 -23.96 6.28 -6.55
C GLU A 140 -24.53 7.04 -7.76
N GLU A 141 -25.09 8.24 -7.53
CA GLU A 141 -25.60 9.09 -8.61
C GLU A 141 -24.49 9.58 -9.52
N ARG A 142 -23.32 9.93 -8.96
CA ARG A 142 -22.13 10.31 -9.74
C ARG A 142 -21.70 9.16 -10.63
N ARG A 143 -21.44 7.97 -10.05
CA ARG A 143 -21.05 6.76 -10.79
C ARG A 143 -22.04 6.43 -11.91
N LYS A 144 -23.34 6.50 -11.64
CA LYS A 144 -24.37 6.24 -12.66
C LYS A 144 -24.31 7.22 -13.83
N ARG A 145 -24.00 8.49 -13.56
CA ARG A 145 -23.94 9.53 -14.60
C ARG A 145 -22.61 9.51 -15.36
N THR A 146 -21.53 9.08 -14.73
CA THR A 146 -20.19 9.02 -15.35
C THR A 146 -19.90 7.70 -16.07
N ALA A 147 -20.62 6.62 -15.76
CA ALA A 147 -20.35 5.26 -16.26
C ALA A 147 -20.12 5.15 -17.79
N GLU A 148 -20.97 5.77 -18.62
CA GLU A 148 -20.78 5.72 -20.07
C GLU A 148 -19.53 6.49 -20.53
N THR A 149 -19.26 7.64 -19.90
CA THR A 149 -18.04 8.42 -20.17
C THR A 149 -16.80 7.65 -19.75
N GLU A 150 -16.82 7.02 -18.58
CA GLU A 150 -15.72 6.18 -18.08
C GLU A 150 -15.43 5.03 -19.06
N LYS A 151 -16.46 4.35 -19.56
CA LYS A 151 -16.32 3.28 -20.55
C LYS A 151 -15.67 3.75 -21.85
N VAL A 152 -16.04 4.95 -22.33
CA VAL A 152 -15.41 5.54 -23.54
C VAL A 152 -13.95 5.88 -23.28
N LEU A 153 -13.64 6.47 -22.13
CA LEU A 153 -12.27 6.82 -21.74
C LEU A 153 -11.38 5.59 -21.58
N TRP A 154 -11.88 4.53 -20.94
CA TRP A 154 -11.18 3.24 -20.84
C TRP A 154 -10.80 2.68 -22.21
N LYS A 155 -11.73 2.70 -23.16
CA LYS A 155 -11.46 2.25 -24.53
C LYS A 155 -10.40 3.11 -25.22
N GLU A 156 -10.48 4.44 -25.07
CA GLU A 156 -9.51 5.36 -25.67
C GLU A 156 -8.10 5.14 -25.10
N PHE A 157 -7.97 5.07 -23.77
CA PHE A 157 -6.69 4.90 -23.10
C PHE A 157 -6.10 3.51 -23.30
N GLY A 158 -6.93 2.45 -23.32
CA GLY A 158 -6.46 1.10 -23.63
C GLY A 158 -5.90 0.97 -25.06
N GLN A 159 -6.35 1.81 -26.00
CA GLN A 159 -5.89 1.78 -27.39
C GLN A 159 -4.75 2.77 -27.69
N ASN A 160 -4.73 3.92 -27.02
CA ASN A 160 -3.85 5.03 -27.38
C ASN A 160 -2.98 5.54 -26.22
N GLY A 161 -3.11 4.96 -25.02
CA GLY A 161 -2.42 5.46 -23.82
C GLY A 161 -2.71 6.94 -23.59
N ILE A 162 -1.66 7.73 -23.33
CA ILE A 162 -1.75 9.18 -23.11
C ILE A 162 -1.52 10.02 -24.37
N GLU A 163 -1.33 9.41 -25.55
CA GLU A 163 -0.94 10.11 -26.78
C GLU A 163 -1.93 11.22 -27.19
N LYS A 164 -3.22 11.03 -26.91
CA LYS A 164 -4.27 12.02 -27.21
C LYS A 164 -4.67 12.87 -25.99
N LEU A 165 -4.00 12.71 -24.86
CA LEU A 165 -4.27 13.50 -23.66
C LEU A 165 -3.48 14.81 -23.70
N ALA A 166 -4.19 15.94 -23.76
CA ALA A 166 -3.57 17.26 -23.75
C ALA A 166 -3.82 17.98 -22.41
N VAL A 167 -2.78 18.63 -21.90
CA VAL A 167 -2.86 19.60 -20.81
C VAL A 167 -2.85 20.99 -21.42
N ILE A 168 -3.84 21.81 -21.06
CA ILE A 168 -3.96 23.19 -21.53
C ILE A 168 -3.40 24.08 -20.42
N PHE A 169 -2.29 24.76 -20.70
CA PHE A 169 -1.72 25.76 -19.80
C PHE A 169 -2.37 27.12 -20.08
N PRO A 170 -2.75 27.88 -19.05
CA PRO A 170 -3.12 29.29 -19.24
C PRO A 170 -1.89 30.07 -19.75
N SER A 171 -2.13 31.02 -20.65
CA SER A 171 -1.11 31.69 -21.48
C SER A 171 -0.07 32.54 -20.72
N ASP A 172 -0.12 32.63 -19.39
CA ASP A 172 0.62 33.63 -18.61
C ASP A 172 1.68 33.06 -17.64
N GLU A 173 2.00 31.77 -17.69
CA GLU A 173 3.11 31.20 -16.91
C GLU A 173 4.08 30.43 -17.83
N GLY A 174 5.06 31.16 -18.35
CA GLY A 174 6.28 30.66 -18.97
C GLY A 174 7.51 31.27 -18.31
#